data_AF-A0A928Q7J2-F1
#
_entry.id   AF-A0A928Q7J2-F1
#
_cell.length_a   1.000
_cell.length_b   1.000
_cell.length_c   1.000
_cell.angle_alpha   90.00
_cell.angle_beta   90.00
_cell.angle_gamma   90.00
#
_symmetry.space_group_name_H-M   'P 1'
#
loop_
_entity.id
_entity.type
_entity.pdbx_description
1 polymer ?
#
loop_
_entity_poly.entity_id
_entity_poly.type
_entity_poly.pdbx_seq_one_letter_code
_entity_poly.pdbx_strand_id
1 'polypeptide(L)'
;MSKMINAVICLLILFSSSGCQKSYTSGYQKSYTVGEFSYTEDALQYTEDIPGVELSGFKNTMPCELNSAEEAVELAKNEVTVGYNQISVCYDESEKVWAVLFYTSNMAGGCQTVYIDNNGITLMCVYGE
;
A
#
# COMPACT_ATOMS: atom_id res chain seq x y z
N MET A 1 -39.74 35.14 -6.15
CA MET A 1 -40.02 34.95 -4.70
C MET A 1 -39.70 33.49 -4.39
N SER A 2 -38.60 33.17 -3.69
CA SER A 2 -38.56 32.84 -2.24
C SER A 2 -39.62 31.78 -1.87
N LYS A 3 -39.38 30.63 -1.22
CA LYS A 3 -38.37 30.13 -0.25
C LYS A 3 -38.68 28.61 -0.07
N MET A 4 -37.71 27.70 -0.12
CA MET A 4 -37.04 27.01 1.02
C MET A 4 -37.90 26.05 1.89
N ILE A 5 -37.26 24.93 2.32
CA ILE A 5 -37.44 24.10 3.57
C ILE A 5 -38.51 22.97 3.44
N ASN A 6 -38.35 21.67 3.80
CA ASN A 6 -37.51 20.85 4.70
C ASN A 6 -37.55 19.36 4.21
N ALA A 7 -36.48 18.55 4.20
CA ALA A 7 -35.76 17.90 5.30
C ALA A 7 -36.62 16.93 6.15
N VAL A 8 -36.50 15.62 5.90
CA VAL A 8 -36.68 14.55 6.90
C VAL A 8 -35.63 13.47 6.62
N ILE A 9 -34.50 13.59 7.33
CA ILE A 9 -33.44 12.58 7.42
C ILE A 9 -33.84 11.63 8.53
N CYS A 10 -34.08 10.37 8.16
CA CYS A 10 -34.36 9.30 9.10
C CYS A 10 -33.05 8.64 9.56
N LEU A 11 -32.93 8.60 10.89
CA LEU A 11 -32.50 7.45 11.69
C LEU A 11 -30.99 7.13 11.80
N LEU A 12 -30.39 7.79 12.80
CA LEU A 12 -29.61 7.19 13.90
C LEU A 12 -29.11 5.74 13.71
N ILE A 13 -27.80 5.55 13.58
CA ILE A 13 -27.07 4.50 14.29
C ILE A 13 -25.78 5.07 14.88
N LEU A 14 -25.75 5.09 16.21
CA LEU A 14 -24.59 5.33 17.05
C LEU A 14 -23.69 4.09 17.03
N PHE A 15 -22.41 4.25 16.65
CA PHE A 15 -21.28 3.55 17.28
C PHE A 15 -20.05 4.43 17.13
N SER A 16 -19.78 5.25 18.15
CA SER A 16 -18.49 5.89 18.34
C SER A 16 -17.52 4.86 18.93
N SER A 17 -16.99 3.97 18.10
CA SER A 17 -15.65 3.44 18.37
C SER A 17 -14.67 4.51 17.94
N SER A 18 -13.72 4.82 18.82
CA SER A 18 -12.65 5.78 18.59
C SER A 18 -11.71 5.29 17.48
N GLY A 19 -12.17 5.32 16.23
CA GLY A 19 -11.31 5.30 15.07
C GLY A 19 -10.80 6.72 14.87
N CYS A 20 -9.53 6.95 15.16
CA CYS A 20 -8.84 8.17 14.79
C CYS A 20 -8.81 8.24 13.26
N GLN A 21 -9.88 8.74 12.63
CA GLN A 21 -9.90 9.03 11.20
C GLN A 21 -9.05 10.26 10.96
N LYS A 22 -7.74 10.04 10.86
CA LYS A 22 -6.83 11.01 10.31
C LYS A 22 -6.98 10.93 8.79
N SER A 23 -7.72 11.89 8.24
CA SER A 23 -7.73 12.17 6.81
C SER A 23 -6.36 12.72 6.42
N TYR A 24 -5.56 11.90 5.74
CA TYR A 24 -4.26 12.29 5.21
C TYR A 24 -4.36 12.52 3.71
N THR A 25 -4.08 13.76 3.29
CA THR A 25 -3.89 14.12 1.87
C THR A 25 -2.50 13.67 1.44
N SER A 26 -2.38 12.43 0.98
CA SER A 26 -1.16 11.85 0.42
C SER A 26 -0.98 12.38 -1.02
N GLY A 27 0.13 13.05 -1.33
CA GLY A 27 0.42 13.69 -2.62
C GLY A 27 0.70 12.74 -3.80
N TYR A 28 0.27 11.48 -3.70
CA TYR A 28 0.41 10.48 -4.76
C TYR A 28 -0.85 10.46 -5.62
N GLN A 29 -0.69 10.39 -6.94
CA GLN A 29 -1.82 10.06 -7.80
C GLN A 29 -2.09 8.55 -7.66
N LYS A 30 -3.26 8.24 -7.11
CA LYS A 30 -3.65 6.88 -6.71
C LYS A 30 -4.10 6.10 -7.94
N SER A 31 -3.37 5.07 -8.35
CA SER A 31 -3.79 4.16 -9.42
C SER A 31 -3.85 2.73 -8.90
N TYR A 32 -5.07 2.24 -8.70
CA TYR A 32 -5.34 0.85 -8.37
C TYR A 32 -5.49 0.03 -9.64
N THR A 33 -4.37 -0.50 -10.12
CA THR A 33 -4.39 -1.51 -11.17
C THR A 33 -4.48 -2.88 -10.52
N VAL A 34 -5.65 -3.51 -10.64
CA VAL A 34 -5.81 -4.94 -10.33
C VAL A 34 -5.13 -5.71 -11.47
N GLY A 35 -3.85 -6.01 -11.28
CA GLY A 35 -3.13 -7.01 -12.07
C GLY A 35 -3.09 -8.33 -11.31
N GLU A 36 -2.97 -9.45 -12.03
CA GLU A 36 -2.61 -10.72 -11.41
C GLU A 36 -1.11 -10.70 -11.11
N PHE A 37 -0.73 -11.00 -9.86
CA PHE A 37 0.66 -11.23 -9.45
C PHE A 37 0.70 -12.45 -8.53
N SER A 38 1.83 -13.15 -8.50
CA SER A 38 2.10 -14.21 -7.53
C SER A 38 3.38 -13.91 -6.76
N TYR A 39 3.26 -13.83 -5.44
CA TYR A 39 4.42 -13.63 -4.57
C TYR A 39 5.37 -14.83 -4.64
N THR A 40 4.86 -16.04 -4.82
CA THR A 40 5.70 -17.23 -4.99
C THR A 40 6.58 -17.14 -6.24
N GLU A 41 6.04 -16.64 -7.36
CA GLU A 41 6.83 -16.45 -8.59
C GLU A 41 7.87 -15.35 -8.40
N ASP A 42 7.49 -14.22 -7.80
CA ASP A 42 8.42 -13.12 -7.51
C ASP A 42 9.52 -13.53 -6.54
N ALA A 43 9.22 -14.29 -5.49
CA ALA A 43 10.20 -14.78 -4.52
C ALA A 43 11.18 -15.81 -5.13
N LEU A 44 10.81 -16.51 -6.20
CA LEU A 44 11.72 -17.36 -6.96
C LEU A 44 12.62 -16.55 -7.91
N GLN A 45 12.15 -15.40 -8.38
CA GLN A 45 12.87 -14.53 -9.30
C GLN A 45 13.80 -13.54 -8.60
N TYR A 46 13.40 -13.03 -7.43
CA TYR A 46 14.12 -12.03 -6.64
C TYR A 46 14.80 -12.68 -5.43
N THR A 47 15.95 -13.29 -5.70
CA THR A 47 16.82 -13.90 -4.69
C THR A 47 17.87 -12.91 -4.19
N GLU A 48 18.52 -13.20 -3.05
CA GLU A 48 19.49 -12.32 -2.39
C GLU A 48 20.70 -11.95 -3.26
N ASP A 49 21.05 -12.78 -4.24
CA ASP A 49 22.14 -12.54 -5.19
C ASP A 49 21.79 -11.56 -6.31
N ILE A 50 20.52 -11.19 -6.46
CA ILE A 50 20.08 -10.21 -7.44
C ILE A 50 20.32 -8.79 -6.91
N PRO A 51 21.09 -7.95 -7.64
CA PRO A 51 21.28 -6.56 -7.27
C PRO A 51 19.95 -5.83 -7.11
N GLY A 52 19.82 -5.05 -6.04
CA GLY A 52 18.59 -4.31 -5.74
C GLY A 52 17.50 -5.14 -5.04
N VAL A 53 17.76 -6.39 -4.66
CA VAL A 53 16.84 -7.16 -3.79
C VAL A 53 17.32 -7.09 -2.35
N GLU A 54 16.41 -6.71 -1.45
CA GLU A 54 16.61 -6.77 0.00
C GLU A 54 15.58 -7.73 0.62
N LEU A 55 16.07 -8.69 1.42
CA LEU A 55 15.25 -9.69 2.14
C LEU A 55 15.33 -9.55 3.67
N SER A 56 16.03 -8.52 4.16
CA SER A 56 16.18 -8.26 5.60
C SER A 56 16.49 -6.79 5.88
N GLY A 57 16.55 -6.40 7.16
CA GLY A 57 16.84 -5.01 7.56
C GLY A 57 15.64 -4.07 7.53
N PHE A 58 14.43 -4.62 7.35
CA PHE A 58 13.18 -3.87 7.28
C PHE A 58 12.80 -3.19 8.60
N LYS A 59 12.01 -2.14 8.50
CA LYS A 59 11.43 -1.42 9.64
C LYS A 59 10.12 -2.05 10.11
N ASN A 60 9.35 -2.62 9.20
CA ASN A 60 8.07 -3.27 9.48
C ASN A 60 8.29 -4.73 9.91
N THR A 61 8.71 -4.92 11.17
CA THR A 61 9.00 -6.26 11.74
C THR A 61 8.04 -6.65 12.85
N MET A 62 7.11 -5.77 13.21
CA MET A 62 6.14 -5.99 14.28
C MET A 62 4.74 -6.17 13.68
N PRO A 63 3.97 -7.18 14.14
CA PRO A 63 2.66 -7.45 13.57
C PRO A 63 1.70 -6.26 13.67
N CYS A 64 1.06 -5.93 12.55
CA CYS A 64 0.03 -4.93 12.35
C CYS A 64 -0.91 -5.43 11.24
N GLU A 65 -2.09 -5.94 11.60
CA GLU A 65 -3.04 -6.50 10.62
C GLU A 65 -3.41 -5.47 9.55
N LEU A 66 -3.36 -5.90 8.29
CA LEU A 66 -3.73 -5.12 7.12
C LEU A 66 -5.07 -5.62 6.57
N ASN A 67 -6.03 -4.71 6.43
CA ASN A 67 -7.38 -4.98 5.93
C ASN A 67 -7.68 -4.26 4.61
N SER A 68 -6.75 -3.42 4.13
CA SER A 68 -6.96 -2.62 2.93
C SER A 68 -5.65 -2.28 2.22
N ALA A 69 -5.77 -1.96 0.92
CA ALA A 69 -4.65 -1.48 0.12
C ALA A 69 -4.10 -0.15 0.67
N GLU A 70 -4.95 0.72 1.22
CA GLU A 70 -4.55 1.96 1.86
C GLU A 70 -3.63 1.73 3.06
N GLU A 71 -3.97 0.79 3.93
CA GLU A 71 -3.13 0.45 5.09
C GLU A 71 -1.78 -0.15 4.65
N ALA A 72 -1.79 -1.03 3.64
CA ALA A 72 -0.57 -1.58 3.07
C ALA A 72 0.35 -0.49 2.50
N VAL A 73 -0.22 0.50 1.80
CA VAL A 73 0.54 1.64 1.25
C VAL A 73 1.15 2.49 2.36
N GLU A 74 0.37 2.85 3.38
CA GLU A 74 0.90 3.67 4.47
C GLU A 74 2.02 2.96 5.23
N LEU A 75 1.90 1.64 5.43
CA LEU A 75 2.94 0.85 6.08
C LEU A 75 4.18 0.69 5.19
N ALA A 76 4.00 0.47 3.88
CA ALA A 76 5.09 0.32 2.92
C ALA A 76 5.96 1.58 2.80
N LYS A 77 5.38 2.77 2.99
CA LYS A 77 6.14 4.03 3.00
C LYS A 77 7.26 4.07 4.04
N ASN A 78 7.19 3.26 5.10
CA ASN A 78 8.28 3.18 6.08
C ASN A 78 9.57 2.65 5.44
N GLU A 79 9.49 1.75 4.47
CA GLU A 79 10.65 1.16 3.79
C GLU A 79 11.18 2.04 2.65
N VAL A 80 10.46 3.09 2.30
CA VAL A 80 10.83 4.00 1.21
C VAL A 80 11.69 5.14 1.75
N THR A 81 12.85 5.37 1.12
CA THR A 81 13.78 6.46 1.50
C THR A 81 13.81 7.60 0.49
N VAL A 82 13.26 7.39 -0.71
CA VAL A 82 13.25 8.36 -1.83
C VAL A 82 11.82 8.84 -2.09
N GLY A 83 11.67 10.08 -2.58
CA GLY A 83 10.37 10.62 -2.96
C GLY A 83 9.89 10.08 -4.31
N TYR A 84 8.77 9.37 -4.31
CA TYR A 84 8.02 8.93 -5.50
C TYR A 84 6.72 9.72 -5.65
N ASN A 85 6.14 9.77 -6.87
CA ASN A 85 4.89 10.51 -7.13
C ASN A 85 3.72 9.63 -7.59
N GLN A 86 3.97 8.35 -7.89
CA GLN A 86 2.97 7.34 -8.23
C GLN A 86 3.09 6.12 -7.32
N ILE A 87 1.94 5.48 -7.09
CA ILE A 87 1.84 4.20 -6.39
C ILE A 87 0.91 3.28 -7.16
N SER A 88 1.30 2.02 -7.27
CA SER A 88 0.46 0.90 -7.69
C SER A 88 0.46 -0.18 -6.62
N VAL A 89 -0.68 -0.84 -6.43
CA VAL A 89 -0.84 -1.87 -5.39
C VAL A 89 -1.52 -3.09 -5.99
N CYS A 90 -0.94 -4.26 -5.76
CA CYS A 90 -1.51 -5.55 -6.10
C CYS A 90 -1.60 -6.43 -4.84
N TYR A 91 -2.46 -7.45 -4.86
CA TYR A 91 -2.64 -8.37 -3.74
C TYR A 91 -2.72 -9.82 -4.21
N ASP A 92 -1.88 -10.66 -3.62
CA ASP A 92 -1.86 -12.11 -3.84
C ASP A 92 -2.75 -12.76 -2.78
N GLU A 93 -3.92 -13.24 -3.21
CA GLU A 93 -4.88 -13.90 -2.34
C GLU A 93 -4.41 -15.28 -1.82
N SER A 94 -3.48 -15.95 -2.53
CA SER A 94 -2.94 -17.25 -2.11
C SER A 94 -1.98 -17.07 -0.94
N GLU A 95 -1.00 -16.19 -1.11
CA GLU A 95 0.04 -15.95 -0.10
C GLU A 95 -0.33 -14.89 0.93
N LYS A 96 -1.45 -14.16 0.71
CA LYS A 96 -1.89 -13.05 1.56
C LYS A 96 -0.82 -11.95 1.65
N VAL A 97 -0.28 -11.58 0.49
CA VAL A 97 0.81 -10.59 0.35
C VAL A 97 0.39 -9.42 -0.52
N TRP A 98 0.67 -8.22 -0.04
CA TRP A 98 0.56 -6.97 -0.79
C TRP A 98 1.88 -6.67 -1.50
N ALA A 99 1.81 -6.31 -2.78
CA ALA A 99 2.92 -5.72 -3.52
C ALA A 99 2.63 -4.24 -3.75
N VAL A 100 3.43 -3.35 -3.14
CA VAL A 100 3.29 -1.90 -3.25
C VAL A 100 4.45 -1.34 -4.07
N LEU A 101 4.16 -0.95 -5.31
CA LEU A 101 5.11 -0.36 -6.24
C LEU A 101 5.08 1.17 -6.14
N PHE A 102 6.23 1.76 -5.83
CA PHE A 102 6.47 3.19 -5.85
C PHE A 102 7.32 3.56 -7.07
N TYR A 103 6.90 4.60 -7.81
CA TYR A 103 7.62 5.04 -9.01
C TYR A 103 7.38 6.52 -9.31
N THR A 104 8.19 7.07 -10.22
CA THR A 104 8.02 8.43 -10.74
C THR A 104 7.49 8.35 -12.17
N SER A 105 6.36 8.99 -12.45
CA SER A 105 5.81 9.02 -13.81
C SER A 105 6.82 9.63 -14.80
N ASN A 106 6.89 9.05 -16.01
CA ASN A 106 7.79 9.46 -17.09
C ASN A 106 9.30 9.32 -16.77
N MET A 107 9.67 8.58 -15.73
CA MET A 107 11.06 8.17 -15.48
C MET A 107 11.22 6.70 -15.87
N ALA A 108 12.23 6.41 -16.70
CA ALA A 108 12.65 5.03 -16.92
C ALA A 108 13.54 4.63 -15.75
N GLY A 109 13.11 3.60 -15.02
CA GLY A 109 13.85 3.05 -13.90
C GLY A 109 13.68 3.79 -12.57
N GLY A 110 14.39 3.28 -11.56
CA GLY A 110 14.41 3.81 -10.20
C GLY A 110 13.14 3.55 -9.38
N CYS A 111 12.37 2.50 -9.65
CA CYS A 111 11.20 2.15 -8.84
C CYS A 111 11.57 1.34 -7.59
N GLN A 112 10.64 1.26 -6.64
CA GLN A 112 10.78 0.38 -5.47
C GLN A 112 9.48 -0.39 -5.27
N THR A 113 9.55 -1.71 -5.23
CA THR A 113 8.43 -2.56 -4.82
C THR A 113 8.66 -3.05 -3.39
N VAL A 114 7.67 -2.89 -2.53
CA VAL A 114 7.68 -3.38 -1.15
C VAL A 114 6.62 -4.47 -1.03
N TYR A 115 7.04 -5.66 -0.59
CA TYR A 115 6.16 -6.80 -0.34
C TYR A 115 5.87 -6.92 1.16
N ILE A 116 4.59 -6.97 1.53
CA ILE A 116 4.14 -7.00 2.93
C ILE A 116 3.08 -8.08 3.11
N ASP A 117 3.22 -8.93 4.12
CA ASP A 117 2.17 -9.90 4.46
C ASP A 117 0.95 -9.23 5.11
N ASN A 118 -0.15 -9.96 5.27
CA ASN A 118 -1.33 -9.44 5.95
C ASN A 118 -1.15 -9.12 7.44
N ASN A 119 -0.05 -9.56 8.05
CA ASN A 119 0.33 -9.16 9.40
C ASN A 119 1.18 -7.89 9.40
N GLY A 120 1.34 -7.20 8.27
CA GLY A 120 2.11 -5.97 8.19
C GLY A 120 3.63 -6.18 8.30
N ILE A 121 4.12 -7.41 8.12
CA ILE A 121 5.54 -7.71 8.12
C ILE A 121 6.08 -7.55 6.70
N THR A 122 7.11 -6.71 6.53
CA THR A 122 7.80 -6.61 5.23
C THR A 122 8.61 -7.88 4.99
N LEU A 123 8.42 -8.45 3.80
CA LEU A 123 9.06 -9.69 3.38
C LEU A 123 10.23 -9.44 2.42
N MET A 124 10.08 -8.46 1.53
CA MET A 124 11.02 -8.18 0.45
C MET A 124 10.90 -6.73 -0.01
N CYS A 125 12.03 -6.11 -0.35
CA CYS A 125 12.08 -4.87 -1.13
C CYS A 125 12.86 -5.12 -2.43
N VAL A 126 12.35 -4.66 -3.56
CA VAL A 126 13.01 -4.74 -4.86
C VAL A 126 13.16 -3.34 -5.42
N TYR A 127 14.39 -2.94 -5.71
CA TYR A 127 14.75 -1.68 -6.34
C TYR A 127 14.95 -1.92 -7.83
N GLY A 128 14.06 -1.38 -8.66
CA GLY A 128 14.18 -1.45 -10.11
C GLY A 128 15.22 -0.45 -10.61
N GLU A 129 16.10 -0.91 -11.50
CA GLU A 129 17.08 -0.08 -12.22
C GLU A 129 16.40 0.96 -13.12
#